data_AF-Q8KHP6-F1
#
_entry.id   AF-Q8KHP6-F1
#
_cell.length_a   1.000
_cell.length_b   1.000
_cell.length_c   1.000
_cell.angle_alpha   90.00
_cell.angle_beta   90.00
_cell.angle_gamma   90.00
#
_symmetry.space_group_name_H-M   'P 1'
#
loop_
_entity.id
_entity.type
_entity.pdbx_description
1 polymer ?
#
loop_
_entity_poly.entity_id
_entity_poly.type
_entity_poly.pdbx_seq_one_letter_code
_entity_poly.pdbx_strand_id
1 'polypeptide(L)'
;AAPIFADTTVKEEGYTVVQDKYEKLLKELKAKIKDGTITSVGVEFDGKPITTLAPKADGSDKDAIAEQLETLTKNQLKGLGDGKYVDFKITYGAKAEVPAASLSADDIQKYADQINASEKILVEVAAGSEAGIAKFDSVNNKVIAGDAPLKVKDAVKATVTTNGSNKKVLTISAAAGLSGFSYGTLKDTGASSSDVDAITLDTTNATITEGDTKVLDFDNSFKFNESTKKVGSLVTPNTTNTPADPGTKTTVRVIKAVEKTIDVSSNSTTKAKDLAKQYVFTDVSDTDPESLSYMLKNINDGKVAVKNFDGDYEVTIFPEGKRLNTLSASSAKTILGDKDTPAKIVLKASTTKKLADYIDDLI
;
A
#
# COMPACT_ATOMS: atom_id res chain seq x y z
N ALA A 1 8.53 -8.51 8.04
CA ALA A 1 8.69 -7.06 8.31
C ALA A 1 8.57 -6.32 6.99
N ALA A 2 7.58 -5.43 6.86
CA ALA A 2 7.42 -4.55 5.70
C ALA A 2 8.73 -3.76 5.41
N PRO A 3 8.99 -3.35 4.17
CA PRO A 3 10.05 -2.38 3.88
C PRO A 3 9.81 -1.11 4.69
N ILE A 4 10.87 -0.54 5.28
CA ILE A 4 10.76 0.67 6.13
C ILE A 4 10.26 1.87 5.30
N PHE A 5 10.45 1.79 3.98
CA PHE A 5 10.02 2.78 2.99
C PHE A 5 8.88 2.29 2.07
N ALA A 6 8.12 1.26 2.46
CA ALA A 6 6.93 0.83 1.70
C ALA A 6 5.69 1.69 1.98
N ASP A 7 5.74 2.50 3.03
CA ASP A 7 4.68 3.47 3.32
C ASP A 7 4.77 4.60 2.30
N THR A 8 3.69 4.80 1.53
CA THR A 8 3.57 5.87 0.53
C THR A 8 3.46 7.25 1.17
N THR A 9 3.39 7.29 2.51
CA THR A 9 3.30 8.50 3.31
C THR A 9 4.46 8.50 4.29
N VAL A 10 5.44 9.38 4.09
CA VAL A 10 6.46 9.63 5.11
C VAL A 10 5.77 10.16 6.36
N LYS A 11 5.88 9.42 7.47
CA LYS A 11 5.40 9.90 8.77
C LYS A 11 6.28 11.06 9.22
N GLU A 12 5.69 12.24 9.45
CA GLU A 12 6.38 13.40 10.03
C GLU A 12 6.98 13.04 11.41
N GLU A 13 6.31 12.13 12.12
CA GLU A 13 6.68 11.63 13.45
C GLU A 13 7.90 10.69 13.42
N GLY A 14 8.31 10.23 12.23
CA GLY A 14 9.45 9.34 12.01
C GLY A 14 9.16 7.85 12.23
N TYR A 15 10.22 7.03 12.22
CA TYR A 15 10.14 5.58 12.38
C TYR A 15 11.15 5.08 13.41
N THR A 16 10.79 4.04 14.17
CA THR A 16 11.73 3.33 15.06
C THR A 16 12.00 1.92 14.56
N VAL A 17 13.28 1.56 14.49
CA VAL A 17 13.80 0.27 14.03
C VAL A 17 14.59 -0.37 15.18
N VAL A 18 14.36 -1.65 15.43
CA VAL A 18 15.17 -2.38 16.41
C VAL A 18 16.55 -2.68 15.85
N GLN A 19 17.56 -2.66 16.72
CA GLN A 19 18.96 -2.87 16.37
C GLN A 19 19.15 -4.12 15.49
N ASP A 20 18.55 -5.26 15.82
CA ASP A 20 18.71 -6.51 15.05
C ASP A 20 18.33 -6.41 13.56
N LYS A 21 17.59 -5.36 13.17
CA LYS A 21 17.19 -5.09 11.79
C LYS A 21 18.03 -4.01 11.09
N TYR A 22 19.12 -3.55 11.72
CA TYR A 22 19.95 -2.46 11.20
C TYR A 22 20.51 -2.76 9.80
N GLU A 23 20.89 -4.01 9.51
CA GLU A 23 21.45 -4.38 8.20
C GLU A 23 20.42 -4.20 7.08
N LYS A 24 19.15 -4.54 7.35
CA LYS A 24 18.06 -4.32 6.41
C LYS A 24 17.81 -2.82 6.20
N LEU A 25 17.80 -2.04 7.28
CA LEU A 25 17.66 -0.58 7.20
C LEU A 25 18.79 0.04 6.36
N LEU A 26 20.05 -0.32 6.63
CA LEU A 26 21.19 0.19 5.87
C LEU A 26 21.09 -0.19 4.39
N LYS A 27 20.71 -1.43 4.08
CA LYS A 27 20.49 -1.87 2.69
C LYS A 27 19.44 -1.02 1.98
N GLU A 28 18.32 -0.73 2.65
CA GLU A 28 17.25 0.10 2.09
C GLU A 28 17.68 1.57 1.93
N LEU A 29 18.31 2.17 2.94
CA LEU A 29 18.86 3.53 2.86
C LEU A 29 19.86 3.67 1.71
N LYS A 30 20.78 2.72 1.56
CA LYS A 30 21.76 2.69 0.46
C LYS A 30 21.06 2.66 -0.90
N ALA A 31 20.08 1.78 -1.07
CA ALA A 31 19.33 1.69 -2.32
C ALA A 31 18.63 3.02 -2.65
N LYS A 32 18.06 3.69 -1.65
CA LYS A 32 17.36 4.97 -1.81
C LYS A 32 18.27 6.19 -1.99
N ILE A 33 19.53 6.12 -1.56
CA ILE A 33 20.56 7.10 -1.94
C ILE A 33 20.96 6.88 -3.40
N LYS A 34 21.19 5.62 -3.79
CA LYS A 34 21.62 5.25 -5.16
C LYS A 34 20.56 5.60 -6.22
N ASP A 35 19.28 5.38 -5.92
CA ASP A 35 18.19 5.74 -6.83
C ASP A 35 17.84 7.25 -6.83
N GLY A 36 18.42 8.03 -5.91
CA GLY A 36 18.22 9.47 -5.80
C GLY A 36 16.96 9.89 -5.04
N THR A 37 16.20 8.96 -4.45
CA THR A 37 15.05 9.26 -3.60
C THR A 37 15.47 10.05 -2.35
N ILE A 38 16.60 9.67 -1.74
CA ILE A 38 17.20 10.35 -0.59
C ILE A 38 18.32 11.26 -1.09
N THR A 39 18.21 12.57 -0.84
CA THR A 39 19.26 13.55 -1.19
C THR A 39 20.27 13.77 -0.09
N SER A 40 19.89 13.52 1.17
CA SER A 40 20.85 13.51 2.26
C SER A 40 20.39 12.69 3.45
N VAL A 41 21.37 12.17 4.19
CA VAL A 41 21.17 11.50 5.48
C VAL A 41 22.07 12.15 6.51
N GLY A 42 21.48 12.89 7.45
CA GLY A 42 22.13 13.29 8.69
C GLY A 42 22.22 12.10 9.63
N VAL A 43 23.38 11.90 10.26
CA VAL A 43 23.62 10.81 11.22
C VAL A 43 23.91 11.41 12.58
N GLU A 44 23.18 10.97 13.60
CA GLU A 44 23.41 11.34 14.99
C GLU A 44 23.53 10.11 15.88
N PHE A 45 24.47 10.14 16.82
CA PHE A 45 24.61 9.11 17.86
C PHE A 45 24.24 9.73 19.20
N ASP A 46 23.24 9.18 19.88
CA ASP A 46 22.71 9.71 21.14
C ASP A 46 22.41 11.22 21.10
N GLY A 47 21.82 11.70 20.00
CA GLY A 47 21.50 13.11 19.78
C GLY A 47 22.70 14.01 19.45
N LYS A 48 23.90 13.43 19.30
CA LYS A 48 25.10 14.16 18.87
C LYS A 48 25.29 14.02 17.36
N PRO A 49 25.29 15.11 16.59
CA PRO A 49 25.55 15.07 15.16
C PRO A 49 26.94 14.51 14.86
N ILE A 50 27.00 13.52 13.95
CA ILE A 50 28.25 12.91 13.48
C ILE A 50 28.63 13.51 12.13
N THR A 51 27.73 13.44 11.16
CA THR A 51 27.91 14.03 9.84
C THR A 51 26.58 14.08 9.08
N THR A 52 26.56 14.79 7.96
CA THR A 52 25.51 14.68 6.95
C THR A 52 26.13 14.20 5.65
N LEU A 53 25.59 13.12 5.12
CA LEU A 53 26.01 12.51 3.86
C LEU A 53 25.05 12.91 2.76
N ALA A 54 25.55 13.54 1.71
CA ALA A 54 24.77 13.98 0.56
C ALA A 54 25.58 13.72 -0.73
N PRO A 55 25.00 13.06 -1.75
CA PRO A 55 25.61 13.01 -3.08
C PRO A 55 25.80 14.41 -3.66
N LYS A 56 26.79 14.56 -4.53
CA LYS A 56 26.93 15.73 -5.39
C LYS A 56 25.66 15.96 -6.20
N ALA A 57 25.44 17.21 -6.59
CA ALA A 57 24.27 17.60 -7.38
C ALA A 57 24.16 16.85 -8.72
N ASP A 58 25.29 16.45 -9.30
CA ASP A 58 25.35 15.64 -10.54
C ASP A 58 25.09 14.14 -10.31
N GLY A 59 24.95 13.69 -9.05
CA GLY A 59 24.71 12.31 -8.67
C GLY A 59 25.88 11.35 -8.94
N SER A 60 27.06 11.86 -9.30
CA SER A 60 28.22 11.08 -9.73
C SER A 60 28.81 10.17 -8.63
N ASP A 61 28.53 10.47 -7.36
CA ASP A 61 29.10 9.81 -6.19
C ASP A 61 28.05 9.13 -5.29
N LYS A 62 26.82 8.94 -5.77
CA LYS A 62 25.73 8.28 -5.01
C LYS A 62 26.14 6.92 -4.45
N ASP A 63 26.84 6.11 -5.23
CA ASP A 63 27.35 4.82 -4.77
C ASP A 63 28.38 4.98 -3.64
N ALA A 64 29.33 5.90 -3.78
CA ALA A 64 30.35 6.15 -2.77
C ALA A 64 29.73 6.67 -1.46
N ILE A 65 28.75 7.57 -1.55
CA ILE A 65 28.02 8.10 -0.39
C ILE A 65 27.21 7.00 0.31
N ALA A 66 26.56 6.11 -0.45
CA ALA A 66 25.85 4.97 0.12
C ALA A 66 26.81 4.00 0.85
N GLU A 67 27.99 3.72 0.30
CA GLU A 67 29.00 2.90 0.99
C GLU A 67 29.60 3.62 2.22
N GLN A 68 29.76 4.94 2.16
CA GLN A 68 30.22 5.75 3.29
C GLN A 68 29.22 5.71 4.45
N LEU A 69 27.91 5.76 4.17
CA LEU A 69 26.86 5.62 5.19
C LEU A 69 27.00 4.30 5.97
N GLU A 70 27.15 3.18 5.26
CA GLU A 70 27.34 1.89 5.91
C GLU A 70 28.65 1.86 6.72
N THR A 71 29.76 2.28 6.11
CA THR A 71 31.08 2.27 6.76
C THR A 71 31.07 3.08 8.06
N LEU A 72 30.39 4.23 8.06
CA LEU A 72 30.29 5.11 9.22
C LEU A 72 29.46 4.51 10.36
N THR A 73 28.35 3.85 10.04
CA THR A 73 27.31 3.53 11.02
C THR A 73 27.26 2.06 11.43
N LYS A 74 27.75 1.14 10.60
CA LYS A 74 27.65 -0.32 10.80
C LYS A 74 28.20 -0.78 12.13
N ASN A 75 29.39 -0.32 12.53
CA ASN A 75 30.01 -0.74 13.79
C ASN A 75 29.23 -0.23 15.00
N GLN A 76 28.77 1.03 14.95
CA GLN A 76 27.96 1.62 16.01
C GLN A 76 26.61 0.91 16.15
N LEU A 77 25.96 0.58 15.03
CA LEU A 77 24.69 -0.14 15.01
C LEU A 77 24.84 -1.60 15.47
N LYS A 78 25.90 -2.29 15.03
CA LYS A 78 26.18 -3.68 15.45
C LYS A 78 26.50 -3.80 16.94
N GLY A 79 27.20 -2.80 17.49
CA GLY A 79 27.57 -2.73 18.89
C GLY A 79 26.69 -1.80 19.73
N LEU A 80 25.45 -1.51 19.30
CA LEU A 80 24.61 -0.53 19.97
C LEU A 80 24.35 -0.97 21.42
N GLY A 81 24.72 -0.12 22.38
CA GLY A 81 24.53 -0.40 23.80
C GLY A 81 23.07 -0.26 24.23
N ASP A 82 22.74 -0.77 25.42
CA ASP A 82 21.45 -0.48 26.04
C ASP A 82 21.37 1.02 26.37
N GLY A 83 20.21 1.65 26.20
CA GLY A 83 20.06 3.09 26.44
C GLY A 83 20.69 3.98 25.35
N LYS A 84 21.10 3.40 24.21
CA LYS A 84 21.77 4.07 23.10
C LYS A 84 20.94 4.05 21.83
N TYR A 85 21.09 5.08 21.01
CA TYR A 85 20.39 5.18 19.74
C TYR A 85 21.20 5.85 18.63
N VAL A 86 20.80 5.53 17.40
CA VAL A 86 21.31 6.17 16.18
C VAL A 86 20.13 6.76 15.42
N ASP A 87 20.19 8.06 15.15
CA ASP A 87 19.18 8.73 14.33
C ASP A 87 19.71 8.96 12.92
N PHE A 88 18.90 8.56 11.94
CA PHE A 88 19.07 8.89 10.54
C PHE A 88 18.04 9.97 10.18
N LYS A 89 18.51 11.21 10.05
CA LYS A 89 17.73 12.36 9.60
C LYS A 89 17.73 12.40 8.08
N ILE A 90 16.72 11.81 7.49
CA ILE A 90 16.60 11.64 6.04
C ILE A 90 15.95 12.88 5.46
N THR A 91 16.56 13.44 4.41
CA THR A 91 15.95 14.44 3.57
C THR A 91 15.66 13.83 2.20
N TYR A 92 14.41 13.92 1.79
CA TYR A 92 13.97 13.46 0.48
C TYR A 92 14.16 14.56 -0.55
N GLY A 93 14.64 14.15 -1.72
CA GLY A 93 14.86 15.07 -2.84
C GLY A 93 13.56 15.55 -3.45
N ALA A 94 13.64 16.71 -4.11
CA ALA A 94 12.70 17.01 -5.19
C ALA A 94 12.91 15.98 -6.28
N LYS A 95 11.86 15.27 -6.65
CA LYS A 95 11.97 14.29 -7.72
C LYS A 95 12.11 15.04 -9.07
N ALA A 96 13.32 15.10 -9.62
CA ALA A 96 13.47 14.84 -11.05
C ALA A 96 13.19 13.34 -11.23
N GLU A 97 12.27 12.98 -12.11
CA GLU A 97 11.75 11.65 -12.41
C GLU A 97 12.57 10.42 -11.92
N VAL A 98 12.50 10.05 -10.63
CA VAL A 98 12.69 8.64 -10.19
C VAL A 98 11.71 7.78 -11.00
N PRO A 99 12.15 6.80 -11.81
CA PRO A 99 11.24 5.98 -12.61
C PRO A 99 10.14 5.42 -11.72
N ALA A 100 8.90 5.51 -12.18
CA ALA A 100 7.81 4.89 -11.45
C ALA A 100 8.08 3.39 -11.28
N ALA A 101 7.53 2.74 -10.24
CA ALA A 101 7.63 1.28 -10.18
C ALA A 101 7.06 0.74 -11.49
N SER A 102 7.94 0.14 -12.29
CA SER A 102 7.60 -0.29 -13.64
C SER A 102 7.00 -1.68 -13.55
N LEU A 103 5.94 -1.94 -14.31
CA LEU A 103 5.28 -3.23 -14.28
C LEU A 103 6.25 -4.37 -14.55
N SER A 104 6.24 -5.38 -13.69
CA SER A 104 6.97 -6.62 -13.90
C SER A 104 6.21 -7.57 -14.82
N ALA A 105 6.89 -8.59 -15.35
CA ALA A 105 6.24 -9.66 -16.11
C ALA A 105 5.10 -10.34 -15.32
N ASP A 106 5.27 -10.51 -14.00
CA ASP A 106 4.27 -11.09 -13.11
C ASP A 106 3.03 -10.19 -12.97
N ASP A 107 3.21 -8.87 -12.94
CA ASP A 107 2.09 -7.92 -12.89
C ASP A 107 1.26 -7.98 -14.18
N ILE A 108 1.92 -8.05 -15.33
CA ILE A 108 1.26 -8.20 -16.63
C ILE A 108 0.43 -9.49 -16.67
N GLN A 109 0.97 -10.61 -16.17
CA GLN A 109 0.24 -11.87 -16.12
C GLN A 109 -0.95 -11.80 -15.16
N LYS A 110 -0.77 -11.25 -13.95
CA LYS A 110 -1.85 -11.08 -12.97
C LYS A 110 -3.00 -10.25 -13.52
N TYR A 111 -2.72 -9.16 -14.24
CA TYR A 111 -3.76 -8.34 -14.86
C TYR A 111 -4.55 -9.12 -15.92
N ALA A 112 -3.87 -9.94 -16.73
CA ALA A 112 -4.55 -10.77 -17.72
C ALA A 112 -5.47 -11.80 -17.06
N ASP A 113 -4.98 -12.46 -16.01
CA ASP A 113 -5.74 -13.45 -15.25
C ASP A 113 -6.96 -12.80 -14.57
N GLN A 114 -6.76 -11.62 -13.96
CA GLN A 114 -7.84 -10.85 -13.34
C GLN A 114 -8.93 -10.48 -14.34
N ILE A 115 -8.57 -9.99 -15.54
CA ILE A 115 -9.54 -9.62 -16.59
C ILE A 115 -10.31 -10.86 -17.07
N ASN A 116 -9.60 -11.94 -17.39
CA ASN A 116 -10.20 -13.14 -17.97
C ASN A 116 -11.08 -13.93 -16.98
N ALA A 117 -10.83 -13.79 -15.67
CA ALA A 117 -11.62 -14.44 -14.62
C ALA A 117 -12.67 -13.52 -13.97
N SER A 118 -12.81 -12.27 -14.42
CA SER A 118 -13.63 -11.29 -13.71
C SER A 118 -15.13 -11.53 -13.87
N GLU A 119 -15.80 -11.73 -12.73
CA GLU A 119 -17.26 -11.83 -12.60
C GLU A 119 -17.94 -10.46 -12.42
N LYS A 120 -17.19 -9.34 -12.52
CA LYS A 120 -17.74 -7.99 -12.38
C LYS A 120 -18.77 -7.73 -13.48
N ILE A 121 -19.99 -7.40 -13.07
CA ILE A 121 -21.09 -7.04 -13.96
C ILE A 121 -20.84 -5.63 -14.52
N LEU A 122 -20.95 -5.49 -15.84
CA LEU A 122 -20.84 -4.24 -16.58
C LEU A 122 -22.23 -3.69 -16.94
N VAL A 123 -23.16 -4.58 -17.28
CA VAL A 123 -24.53 -4.23 -17.67
C VAL A 123 -25.47 -5.31 -17.15
N GLU A 124 -26.49 -4.90 -16.41
CA GLU A 124 -27.55 -5.79 -15.93
C GLU A 124 -28.53 -6.19 -17.04
N VAL A 125 -29.32 -7.23 -16.80
CA VAL A 125 -30.41 -7.61 -17.71
C VAL A 125 -31.50 -6.53 -17.69
N ALA A 126 -32.05 -6.21 -18.86
CA ALA A 126 -33.13 -5.22 -18.97
C ALA A 126 -34.35 -5.65 -18.13
N ALA A 127 -34.93 -4.70 -17.39
CA ALA A 127 -36.04 -4.97 -16.48
C ALA A 127 -37.00 -3.77 -16.39
N GLY A 128 -38.30 -4.02 -16.55
CA GLY A 128 -39.30 -2.95 -16.55
C GLY A 128 -38.99 -1.90 -17.62
N SER A 129 -38.87 -0.64 -17.21
CA SER A 129 -38.47 0.48 -18.06
C SER A 129 -36.95 0.67 -18.19
N GLU A 130 -36.15 -0.03 -17.39
CA GLU A 130 -34.70 0.11 -17.39
C GLU A 130 -34.08 -0.65 -18.57
N ALA A 131 -33.26 0.05 -19.33
CA ALA A 131 -32.50 -0.53 -20.42
C ALA A 131 -31.35 -1.38 -19.88
N GLY A 132 -31.03 -2.47 -20.59
CA GLY A 132 -30.00 -3.41 -20.16
C GLY A 132 -29.76 -4.46 -21.24
N ILE A 133 -29.25 -5.62 -20.84
CA ILE A 133 -29.10 -6.74 -21.77
C ILE A 133 -30.49 -7.24 -22.20
N ALA A 134 -30.75 -7.19 -23.50
CA ALA A 134 -32.01 -7.54 -24.11
C ALA A 134 -31.79 -8.18 -25.49
N LYS A 135 -32.77 -8.96 -25.97
CA LYS A 135 -32.75 -9.60 -27.29
C LYS A 135 -34.03 -9.29 -28.06
N PHE A 136 -33.90 -9.14 -29.37
CA PHE A 136 -35.05 -9.04 -30.27
C PHE A 136 -35.62 -10.44 -30.56
N ASP A 137 -36.84 -10.68 -30.11
CA ASP A 137 -37.61 -11.87 -30.45
C ASP A 137 -38.37 -11.60 -31.75
N SER A 138 -37.81 -12.09 -32.85
CA SER A 138 -38.38 -11.93 -34.20
C SER A 138 -39.67 -12.72 -34.41
N VAL A 139 -39.96 -13.73 -33.60
CA VAL A 139 -41.20 -14.52 -33.70
C VAL A 139 -42.38 -13.71 -33.19
N ASN A 140 -42.18 -12.98 -32.09
CA ASN A 140 -43.25 -12.23 -31.43
C ASN A 140 -43.15 -10.70 -31.64
N ASN A 141 -42.14 -10.22 -32.37
CA ASN A 141 -41.83 -8.79 -32.57
C ASN A 141 -41.75 -8.03 -31.24
N LYS A 142 -40.97 -8.58 -30.31
CA LYS A 142 -40.74 -8.03 -28.96
C LYS A 142 -39.26 -7.80 -28.70
N VAL A 143 -38.95 -6.87 -27.79
CA VAL A 143 -37.67 -6.86 -27.09
C VAL A 143 -37.88 -7.51 -25.74
N ILE A 144 -37.21 -8.64 -25.51
CA ILE A 144 -37.29 -9.41 -24.28
C ILE A 144 -35.96 -9.36 -23.53
N ALA A 145 -35.99 -9.70 -22.25
CA ALA A 145 -34.80 -9.78 -21.41
C ALA A 145 -33.75 -10.74 -22.01
N GLY A 146 -32.48 -10.37 -21.90
CA GLY A 146 -31.37 -11.26 -22.23
C GLY A 146 -31.22 -12.40 -21.23
N ASP A 147 -30.40 -13.40 -21.59
CA ASP A 147 -30.27 -14.62 -20.81
C ASP A 147 -29.39 -14.47 -19.56
N ALA A 148 -28.50 -13.46 -19.54
CA ALA A 148 -27.59 -13.18 -18.43
C ALA A 148 -27.11 -11.71 -18.46
N PRO A 149 -26.65 -11.15 -17.32
CA PRO A 149 -25.95 -9.87 -17.31
C PRO A 149 -24.60 -9.98 -18.02
N LEU A 150 -24.13 -8.88 -18.61
CA LEU A 150 -22.81 -8.81 -19.25
C LEU A 150 -21.74 -8.59 -18.19
N LYS A 151 -20.76 -9.50 -18.12
CA LYS A 151 -19.59 -9.37 -17.22
C LYS A 151 -18.33 -9.03 -18.00
N VAL A 152 -17.30 -8.57 -17.28
CA VAL A 152 -15.99 -8.24 -17.87
C VAL A 152 -15.42 -9.40 -18.69
N LYS A 153 -15.41 -10.64 -18.15
CA LYS A 153 -14.92 -11.83 -18.87
C LYS A 153 -15.68 -12.17 -20.16
N ASP A 154 -16.94 -11.76 -20.25
CA ASP A 154 -17.80 -12.02 -21.41
C ASP A 154 -17.59 -10.94 -22.48
N ALA A 155 -17.16 -9.73 -22.08
CA ALA A 155 -16.89 -8.62 -22.97
C ALA A 155 -15.42 -8.55 -23.45
N VAL A 156 -14.47 -8.90 -22.59
CA VAL A 156 -13.04 -8.61 -22.77
C VAL A 156 -12.20 -9.87 -22.62
N LYS A 157 -11.30 -10.08 -23.58
CA LYS A 157 -10.25 -11.10 -23.54
C LYS A 157 -8.89 -10.42 -23.44
N ALA A 158 -8.15 -10.71 -22.37
CA ALA A 158 -6.77 -10.30 -22.20
C ALA A 158 -5.81 -11.41 -22.68
N THR A 159 -4.80 -11.05 -23.46
CA THR A 159 -3.76 -11.96 -23.96
C THR A 159 -2.39 -11.39 -23.62
N VAL A 160 -1.50 -12.23 -23.10
CA VAL A 160 -0.10 -11.85 -22.83
C VAL A 160 0.79 -12.43 -23.91
N THR A 161 1.57 -11.56 -24.56
CA THR A 161 2.60 -11.95 -25.54
C THR A 161 3.96 -11.41 -25.11
N THR A 162 5.02 -11.83 -25.79
CA THR A 162 6.36 -11.27 -25.63
C THR A 162 6.69 -10.44 -26.87
N ASN A 163 7.13 -9.19 -26.70
CA ASN A 163 7.51 -8.32 -27.82
C ASN A 163 8.97 -8.56 -28.27
N GLY A 164 9.40 -7.85 -29.32
CA GLY A 164 10.76 -7.95 -29.88
C GLY A 164 11.89 -7.55 -28.93
N SER A 165 11.58 -6.90 -27.79
CA SER A 165 12.53 -6.56 -26.72
C SER A 165 12.48 -7.54 -25.54
N ASN A 166 11.89 -8.72 -25.74
CA ASN A 166 11.72 -9.77 -24.74
C ASN A 166 10.90 -9.34 -23.50
N LYS A 167 10.02 -8.34 -23.64
CA LYS A 167 9.13 -7.84 -22.59
C LYS A 167 7.72 -8.39 -22.76
N LYS A 168 7.04 -8.65 -21.65
CA LYS A 168 5.62 -9.04 -21.66
C LYS A 168 4.72 -7.87 -22.04
N VAL A 169 3.73 -8.14 -22.89
CA VAL A 169 2.71 -7.17 -23.31
C VAL A 169 1.35 -7.81 -23.10
N LEU A 170 0.49 -7.18 -22.31
CA LEU A 170 -0.93 -7.51 -22.27
C LEU A 170 -1.65 -6.69 -23.34
N THR A 171 -2.46 -7.38 -24.13
CA THR A 171 -3.38 -6.78 -25.10
C THR A 171 -4.80 -7.25 -24.81
N ILE A 172 -5.76 -6.33 -24.79
CA ILE A 172 -7.18 -6.68 -24.73
C ILE A 172 -7.82 -6.70 -26.12
N SER A 173 -8.82 -7.56 -26.28
CA SER A 173 -9.67 -7.66 -27.46
C SER A 173 -11.08 -8.06 -27.04
N ALA A 174 -12.05 -7.95 -27.95
CA ALA A 174 -13.40 -8.43 -27.68
C ALA A 174 -13.37 -9.94 -27.40
N ALA A 175 -13.98 -10.35 -26.29
CA ALA A 175 -14.20 -11.77 -26.04
C ALA A 175 -15.22 -12.33 -27.04
N ALA A 176 -15.11 -13.61 -27.37
CA ALA A 176 -16.05 -14.27 -28.28
C ALA A 176 -17.51 -14.19 -27.79
N GLY A 177 -17.69 -14.22 -26.46
CA GLY A 177 -18.98 -14.11 -25.81
C GLY A 177 -19.70 -12.78 -26.04
N LEU A 178 -18.98 -11.68 -26.31
CA LEU A 178 -19.56 -10.34 -26.43
C LEU A 178 -20.61 -10.25 -27.54
N SER A 179 -20.39 -10.97 -28.65
CA SER A 179 -21.31 -11.01 -29.79
C SER A 179 -22.69 -11.58 -29.46
N GLY A 180 -22.83 -12.31 -28.35
CA GLY A 180 -24.11 -12.82 -27.85
C GLY A 180 -24.93 -11.80 -27.05
N PHE A 181 -24.41 -10.59 -26.82
CA PHE A 181 -25.06 -9.56 -26.02
C PHE A 181 -25.49 -8.37 -26.89
N SER A 182 -26.71 -7.90 -26.63
CA SER A 182 -27.24 -6.64 -27.16
C SER A 182 -27.90 -5.83 -26.05
N TYR A 183 -27.97 -4.52 -26.25
CA TYR A 183 -28.49 -3.56 -25.28
C TYR A 183 -29.80 -2.94 -25.78
N GLY A 184 -30.82 -2.86 -24.92
CA GLY A 184 -32.08 -2.22 -25.27
C GLY A 184 -33.06 -2.18 -24.11
N THR A 185 -34.23 -1.58 -24.35
CA THR A 185 -35.34 -1.52 -23.40
C THR A 185 -36.40 -2.54 -23.80
N LEU A 186 -37.03 -3.18 -22.82
CA LEU A 186 -38.11 -4.13 -23.07
C LEU A 186 -39.27 -3.46 -23.83
N LYS A 187 -39.83 -4.21 -24.79
CA LYS A 187 -40.90 -3.71 -25.67
C LYS A 187 -41.83 -4.86 -26.03
N ASP A 188 -43.09 -4.74 -25.62
CA ASP A 188 -44.07 -5.82 -25.72
C ASP A 188 -44.75 -5.95 -27.08
N THR A 189 -44.70 -4.91 -27.93
CA THR A 189 -45.29 -4.94 -29.28
C THR A 189 -44.55 -3.98 -30.21
N GLY A 190 -44.58 -4.27 -31.51
CA GLY A 190 -44.03 -3.38 -32.55
C GLY A 190 -42.52 -3.17 -32.43
N ALA A 191 -41.80 -4.12 -31.84
CA ALA A 191 -40.35 -4.10 -31.85
C ALA A 191 -39.78 -4.57 -33.18
N SER A 192 -38.53 -4.21 -33.41
CA SER A 192 -37.71 -4.51 -34.57
C SER A 192 -36.28 -4.76 -34.12
N SER A 193 -35.43 -5.27 -35.01
CA SER A 193 -34.01 -5.48 -34.71
C SER A 193 -33.26 -4.18 -34.38
N SER A 194 -33.77 -3.02 -34.79
CA SER A 194 -33.18 -1.71 -34.45
C SER A 194 -33.54 -1.22 -33.04
N ASP A 195 -34.44 -1.91 -32.32
CA ASP A 195 -34.75 -1.57 -30.92
C ASP A 195 -33.71 -2.17 -29.93
N VAL A 196 -32.72 -2.92 -30.44
CA VAL A 196 -31.56 -3.38 -29.67
C VAL A 196 -30.27 -3.03 -30.40
N ASP A 197 -29.26 -2.62 -29.66
CA ASP A 197 -27.96 -2.25 -30.18
C ASP A 197 -26.90 -3.31 -29.85
N ALA A 198 -26.01 -3.58 -30.79
CA ALA A 198 -24.84 -4.41 -30.52
C ALA A 198 -23.89 -3.70 -29.54
N ILE A 199 -23.36 -4.44 -28.58
CA ILE A 199 -22.33 -3.93 -27.66
C ILE A 199 -20.96 -4.19 -28.29
N THR A 200 -20.10 -3.17 -28.27
CA THR A 200 -18.73 -3.28 -28.79
C THR A 200 -17.69 -2.91 -27.75
N LEU A 201 -16.44 -3.33 -27.95
CA LEU A 201 -15.31 -2.97 -27.09
C LEU A 201 -14.54 -1.79 -27.67
N ASP A 202 -14.20 -0.81 -26.85
CA ASP A 202 -13.24 0.24 -27.19
C ASP A 202 -11.79 -0.27 -27.06
N THR A 203 -11.03 -0.19 -28.15
CA THR A 203 -9.65 -0.67 -28.24
C THR A 203 -8.62 0.47 -28.29
N THR A 204 -9.03 1.72 -28.06
CA THR A 204 -8.14 2.90 -28.15
C THR A 204 -6.94 2.82 -27.19
N ASN A 205 -7.06 2.19 -26.02
CA ASN A 205 -5.98 1.97 -25.05
C ASN A 205 -5.86 0.47 -24.70
N ALA A 206 -5.73 -0.37 -25.71
CA ALA A 206 -5.83 -1.82 -25.53
C ALA A 206 -4.58 -2.52 -24.97
N THR A 207 -3.49 -1.82 -24.72
CA THR A 207 -2.19 -2.44 -24.40
C THR A 207 -1.54 -1.88 -23.14
N ILE A 208 -0.87 -2.75 -22.39
CA ILE A 208 0.03 -2.39 -21.29
C ILE A 208 1.25 -3.30 -21.33
N THR A 209 2.44 -2.73 -21.14
CA THR A 209 3.73 -3.42 -21.37
C THR A 209 4.57 -3.47 -20.10
N GLU A 210 5.30 -4.56 -19.91
CA GLU A 210 6.33 -4.68 -18.90
C GLU A 210 7.35 -3.53 -19.02
N GLY A 211 7.64 -2.88 -17.90
CA GLY A 211 8.45 -1.68 -17.87
C GLY A 211 7.64 -0.38 -17.98
N ASP A 212 6.34 -0.43 -18.26
CA ASP A 212 5.50 0.78 -18.25
C ASP A 212 5.39 1.35 -16.84
N THR A 213 5.39 2.68 -16.75
CA THR A 213 5.20 3.47 -15.52
C THR A 213 3.72 3.78 -15.26
N LYS A 214 2.86 2.79 -15.53
CA LYS A 214 1.41 2.87 -15.38
C LYS A 214 0.92 1.64 -14.63
N VAL A 215 -0.22 1.75 -13.95
CA VAL A 215 -0.91 0.61 -13.32
C VAL A 215 -2.29 0.44 -13.92
N LEU A 216 -2.81 -0.78 -13.90
CA LEU A 216 -4.19 -1.03 -14.26
C LEU A 216 -5.11 -0.55 -13.14
N ASP A 217 -5.95 0.45 -13.44
CA ASP A 217 -7.10 0.79 -12.62
C ASP A 217 -8.28 -0.06 -13.07
N PHE A 218 -8.38 -1.27 -12.52
CA PHE A 218 -9.40 -2.25 -12.90
C PHE A 218 -10.83 -1.75 -12.62
N ASP A 219 -11.00 -0.95 -11.57
CA ASP A 219 -12.33 -0.46 -11.18
C ASP A 219 -12.87 0.59 -12.14
N ASN A 220 -11.98 1.44 -12.65
CA ASN A 220 -12.34 2.44 -13.65
C ASN A 220 -12.22 1.95 -15.09
N SER A 221 -11.59 0.81 -15.33
CA SER A 221 -11.55 0.16 -16.64
C SER A 221 -12.90 -0.46 -17.03
N PHE A 222 -13.10 -0.64 -18.33
CA PHE A 222 -14.25 -1.39 -18.88
C PHE A 222 -15.64 -0.84 -18.57
N LYS A 223 -15.77 0.43 -18.16
CA LYS A 223 -17.09 1.03 -17.94
C LYS A 223 -17.92 1.01 -19.22
N PHE A 224 -19.17 0.57 -19.13
CA PHE A 224 -20.11 0.63 -20.24
C PHE A 224 -20.61 2.06 -20.42
N ASN A 225 -20.60 2.55 -21.66
CA ASN A 225 -21.18 3.82 -22.04
C ASN A 225 -22.49 3.57 -22.79
N GLU A 226 -23.61 3.90 -22.14
CA GLU A 226 -24.94 3.68 -22.71
C GLU A 226 -25.20 4.51 -23.96
N SER A 227 -24.59 5.67 -24.13
CA SER A 227 -24.81 6.50 -25.34
C SER A 227 -24.12 5.93 -26.57
N THR A 228 -22.94 5.33 -26.39
CA THR A 228 -22.15 4.77 -27.51
C THR A 228 -22.26 3.26 -27.64
N LYS A 229 -22.88 2.58 -26.66
CA LYS A 229 -22.98 1.12 -26.54
C LYS A 229 -21.61 0.43 -26.53
N LYS A 230 -20.61 1.11 -25.95
CA LYS A 230 -19.24 0.62 -25.87
C LYS A 230 -18.86 0.27 -24.45
N VAL A 231 -18.20 -0.87 -24.29
CA VAL A 231 -17.39 -1.19 -23.11
C VAL A 231 -16.07 -0.44 -23.25
N GLY A 232 -15.69 0.33 -22.23
CA GLY A 232 -14.46 1.09 -22.20
C GLY A 232 -13.20 0.22 -22.28
N SER A 233 -12.06 0.86 -22.58
CA SER A 233 -10.75 0.20 -22.66
C SER A 233 -10.06 0.09 -21.29
N LEU A 234 -8.75 -0.23 -21.29
CA LEU A 234 -7.92 -0.13 -20.10
C LEU A 234 -7.81 1.33 -19.64
N VAL A 235 -8.00 1.56 -18.34
CA VAL A 235 -7.64 2.80 -17.68
C VAL A 235 -6.32 2.58 -16.96
N THR A 236 -5.29 3.28 -17.44
CA THR A 236 -3.92 3.09 -16.98
C THR A 236 -3.34 4.41 -16.49
N PRO A 237 -3.73 4.87 -15.28
CA PRO A 237 -3.10 6.04 -14.69
C PRO A 237 -1.60 5.77 -14.55
N ASN A 238 -0.82 6.84 -14.65
CA ASN A 238 0.59 6.77 -14.29
C ASN A 238 0.69 6.28 -12.85
N THR A 239 1.65 5.42 -12.57
CA THR A 239 2.05 5.16 -11.19
C THR A 239 2.58 6.48 -10.63
N THR A 240 1.79 7.12 -9.78
CA THR A 240 2.24 8.29 -9.03
C THR A 240 3.37 7.85 -8.10
N ASN A 241 4.55 8.44 -8.26
CA ASN A 241 5.66 8.34 -7.30
C ASN A 241 5.95 9.79 -6.86
N THR A 242 5.99 10.15 -5.57
CA THR A 242 6.91 9.64 -4.52
C THR A 242 6.30 9.63 -3.09
N PRO A 243 6.99 9.04 -2.08
CA PRO A 243 6.51 8.94 -0.69
C PRO A 243 6.43 10.24 0.11
N ALA A 244 6.93 11.37 -0.43
CA ALA A 244 6.89 12.67 0.22
C ALA A 244 7.24 13.83 -0.72
N ASP A 245 6.83 15.04 -0.33
CA ASP A 245 7.12 16.30 -1.03
C ASP A 245 8.63 16.65 -1.01
N PRO A 246 9.13 17.39 -2.01
CA PRO A 246 10.49 17.93 -2.01
C PRO A 246 10.87 18.60 -0.68
N GLY A 247 11.99 18.18 -0.09
CA GLY A 247 12.44 18.75 1.19
C GLY A 247 11.73 18.19 2.41
N THR A 248 10.84 17.21 2.26
CA THR A 248 10.29 16.46 3.39
C THR A 248 11.42 15.79 4.15
N LYS A 249 11.30 15.83 5.47
CA LYS A 249 12.27 15.25 6.39
C LYS A 249 11.58 14.18 7.21
N THR A 250 12.29 13.09 7.46
CA THR A 250 11.88 12.10 8.44
C THR A 250 13.07 11.64 9.26
N THR A 251 12.80 11.15 10.45
CA THR A 251 13.83 10.59 11.31
C THR A 251 13.58 9.10 11.44
N VAL A 252 14.58 8.29 11.09
CA VAL A 252 14.59 6.87 11.44
C VAL A 252 15.53 6.66 12.61
N ARG A 253 14.96 6.31 13.77
CA ARG A 253 15.71 6.01 14.99
C ARG A 253 15.97 4.51 15.10
N VAL A 254 17.20 4.13 15.34
CA VAL A 254 17.58 2.75 15.70
C VAL A 254 17.85 2.67 17.20
N ILE A 255 17.13 1.80 17.90
CA ILE A 255 17.32 1.51 19.33
C ILE A 255 17.60 0.04 19.55
N LYS A 256 18.29 -0.28 20.65
CA LYS A 256 18.38 -1.66 21.13
C LYS A 256 17.13 -2.01 21.94
N ALA A 257 16.22 -2.75 21.32
CA ALA A 257 14.97 -3.18 21.93
C ALA A 257 14.59 -4.57 21.41
N VAL A 258 13.85 -5.34 22.21
CA VAL A 258 13.29 -6.63 21.78
C VAL A 258 12.02 -6.36 20.97
N GLU A 259 11.97 -6.81 19.72
CA GLU A 259 10.72 -6.74 18.96
C GLU A 259 9.81 -7.91 19.31
N LYS A 260 8.57 -7.61 19.66
CA LYS A 260 7.53 -8.62 19.95
C LYS A 260 6.29 -8.32 19.12
N THR A 261 5.88 -9.29 18.31
CA THR A 261 4.59 -9.24 17.60
C THR A 261 3.55 -10.03 18.38
N ILE A 262 2.35 -9.47 18.53
CA ILE A 262 1.22 -10.08 19.23
C ILE A 262 0.04 -10.12 18.27
N ASP A 263 -0.37 -11.32 17.88
CA ASP A 263 -1.62 -11.52 17.16
C ASP A 263 -2.79 -11.38 18.14
N VAL A 264 -3.54 -10.30 18.01
CA VAL A 264 -4.68 -9.95 18.85
C VAL A 264 -5.92 -10.67 18.32
N SER A 265 -6.23 -11.77 19.00
CA SER A 265 -7.44 -12.56 18.81
C SER A 265 -7.94 -13.07 20.16
N SER A 266 -9.15 -13.65 20.18
CA SER A 266 -9.71 -14.30 21.39
C SER A 266 -8.74 -15.33 21.99
N ASN A 267 -7.95 -16.00 21.14
CA ASN A 267 -7.01 -17.05 21.52
C ASN A 267 -5.57 -16.53 21.72
N SER A 268 -5.35 -15.21 21.77
CA SER A 268 -4.01 -14.66 21.94
C SER A 268 -3.37 -15.15 23.25
N THR A 269 -2.14 -15.63 23.15
CA THR A 269 -1.34 -16.16 24.27
C THR A 269 -0.74 -15.07 25.14
N THR A 270 -0.61 -13.83 24.64
CA THR A 270 -0.18 -12.67 25.43
C THR A 270 -1.36 -11.70 25.58
N LYS A 271 -1.98 -11.68 26.76
CA LYS A 271 -3.05 -10.72 27.07
C LYS A 271 -2.46 -9.35 27.40
N ALA A 272 -3.23 -8.29 27.16
CA ALA A 272 -2.84 -6.91 27.47
C ALA A 272 -2.39 -6.76 28.93
N LYS A 273 -3.13 -7.35 29.88
CA LYS A 273 -2.78 -7.37 31.31
C LYS A 273 -1.42 -8.00 31.61
N ASP A 274 -1.00 -9.03 30.87
CA ASP A 274 0.32 -9.65 31.08
C ASP A 274 1.44 -8.77 30.54
N LEU A 275 1.15 -7.99 29.50
CA LEU A 275 2.04 -7.02 28.92
C LEU A 275 2.20 -5.79 29.83
N ALA A 276 1.09 -5.27 30.36
CA ALA A 276 1.05 -4.16 31.32
C ALA A 276 1.75 -4.50 32.64
N LYS A 277 1.84 -5.79 33.03
CA LYS A 277 2.67 -6.24 34.16
C LYS A 277 4.17 -6.22 33.86
N GLN A 278 4.56 -6.40 32.61
CA GLN A 278 5.96 -6.46 32.18
C GLN A 278 6.52 -5.08 31.82
N TYR A 279 5.68 -4.17 31.37
CA TYR A 279 6.08 -2.90 30.78
C TYR A 279 5.27 -1.72 31.32
N VAL A 280 5.90 -0.55 31.34
CA VAL A 280 5.24 0.73 31.61
C VAL A 280 4.87 1.34 30.27
N PHE A 281 3.61 1.71 30.11
CA PHE A 281 3.11 2.38 28.92
C PHE A 281 2.71 3.80 29.28
N THR A 282 2.93 4.73 28.33
CA THR A 282 2.54 6.13 28.47
C THR A 282 1.04 6.26 28.26
N ASP A 283 0.33 6.75 29.27
CA ASP A 283 -1.04 7.23 29.10
C ASP A 283 -1.26 8.51 29.89
N VAL A 284 -1.32 9.63 29.17
CA VAL A 284 -1.29 10.99 29.72
C VAL A 284 -2.50 11.81 29.24
N SER A 285 -2.84 11.75 27.95
CA SER A 285 -4.02 12.44 27.41
C SER A 285 -4.41 11.95 26.01
N ASP A 286 -5.65 12.18 25.60
CA ASP A 286 -6.14 11.89 24.25
C ASP A 286 -5.66 12.89 23.18
N THR A 287 -4.72 13.78 23.53
CA THR A 287 -4.10 14.77 22.65
C THR A 287 -2.59 14.58 22.47
N ASP A 288 -1.98 13.72 23.29
CA ASP A 288 -0.54 13.44 23.24
C ASP A 288 -0.30 12.20 22.37
N PRO A 289 0.39 12.30 21.21
CA PRO A 289 0.61 11.19 20.29
C PRO A 289 1.25 9.94 20.89
N GLU A 290 2.00 10.09 21.99
CA GLU A 290 2.65 8.99 22.72
C GLU A 290 1.69 8.26 23.68
N SER A 291 0.51 8.82 23.95
CA SER A 291 -0.47 8.29 24.90
C SER A 291 -1.32 7.18 24.31
N LEU A 292 -1.53 6.11 25.07
CA LEU A 292 -2.48 5.05 24.70
C LEU A 292 -3.89 5.61 24.42
N SER A 293 -4.36 6.58 25.21
CA SER A 293 -5.63 7.29 25.00
C SER A 293 -5.71 8.02 23.64
N TYR A 294 -4.61 8.63 23.17
CA TYR A 294 -4.57 9.24 21.84
C TYR A 294 -4.63 8.16 20.76
N MET A 295 -3.87 7.08 20.92
CA MET A 295 -3.90 5.95 19.98
C MET A 295 -5.31 5.37 19.87
N LEU A 296 -6.02 5.21 20.98
CA LEU A 296 -7.39 4.72 21.04
C LEU A 296 -8.35 5.65 20.28
N LYS A 297 -8.28 6.95 20.53
CA LYS A 297 -9.11 7.98 19.87
C LYS A 297 -8.91 8.02 18.37
N ASN A 298 -7.67 7.82 17.92
CA ASN A 298 -7.28 7.94 16.51
C ASN A 298 -7.15 6.58 15.80
N ILE A 299 -7.53 5.45 16.42
CA ILE A 299 -7.25 4.13 15.85
C ILE A 299 -7.88 3.86 14.46
N ASN A 300 -8.92 4.62 14.10
CA ASN A 300 -9.62 4.49 12.82
C ASN A 300 -9.20 5.55 11.78
N ASP A 301 -8.23 6.41 12.10
CA ASP A 301 -7.82 7.53 11.23
C ASP A 301 -6.85 7.13 10.09
N GLY A 302 -6.37 5.87 10.12
CA GLY A 302 -5.40 5.32 9.16
C GLY A 302 -3.94 5.69 9.43
N LYS A 303 -3.65 6.48 10.47
CA LYS A 303 -2.29 6.88 10.89
C LYS A 303 -1.77 5.99 12.02
N VAL A 304 -2.63 5.69 13.00
CA VAL A 304 -2.29 4.86 14.18
C VAL A 304 -2.32 3.37 13.82
N ALA A 305 -3.44 2.89 13.29
CA ALA A 305 -3.57 1.53 12.79
C ALA A 305 -3.42 1.50 11.28
N VAL A 306 -2.41 0.78 10.79
CA VAL A 306 -2.10 0.68 9.36
C VAL A 306 -2.41 -0.72 8.87
N LYS A 307 -3.00 -0.85 7.69
CA LYS A 307 -3.31 -2.15 7.09
C LYS A 307 -2.06 -2.74 6.44
N ASN A 308 -1.71 -3.97 6.80
CA ASN A 308 -0.60 -4.70 6.19
C ASN A 308 -1.02 -5.38 4.88
N PHE A 309 -0.06 -6.00 4.20
CA PHE A 309 -0.27 -6.67 2.91
C PHE A 309 -1.26 -7.85 2.98
N ASP A 310 -1.38 -8.49 4.15
CA ASP A 310 -2.31 -9.59 4.40
C ASP A 310 -3.75 -9.09 4.66
N GLY A 311 -3.94 -7.77 4.75
CA GLY A 311 -5.22 -7.13 5.02
C GLY A 311 -5.55 -6.99 6.51
N ASP A 312 -4.65 -7.36 7.41
CA ASP A 312 -4.78 -7.14 8.85
C ASP A 312 -4.32 -5.73 9.23
N TYR A 313 -4.85 -5.20 10.33
CA TYR A 313 -4.42 -3.94 10.92
C TYR A 313 -3.26 -4.16 11.89
N GLU A 314 -2.28 -3.26 11.87
CA GLU A 314 -1.12 -3.25 12.76
C GLU A 314 -1.02 -1.92 13.51
N VAL A 315 -0.75 -1.99 14.82
CA VAL A 315 -0.41 -0.86 15.68
C VAL A 315 0.92 -1.14 16.36
N THR A 316 1.82 -0.16 16.38
CA THR A 316 3.11 -0.25 17.08
C THR A 316 3.08 0.57 18.35
N ILE A 317 3.46 -0.04 19.48
CA ILE A 317 3.52 0.60 20.80
C ILE A 317 4.95 0.47 21.35
N PHE A 318 5.43 1.56 21.96
CA PHE A 318 6.74 1.63 22.62
C PHE A 318 6.54 1.84 24.12
N PRO A 319 6.76 0.83 24.97
CA PRO A 319 6.81 1.05 26.41
C PRO A 319 7.98 1.96 26.81
N GLU A 320 7.77 2.80 27.85
CA GLU A 320 8.78 3.68 28.44
C GLU A 320 9.88 2.89 29.17
N GLY A 321 9.55 1.68 29.61
CA GLY A 321 10.45 0.87 30.42
C GLY A 321 9.88 -0.49 30.75
N LYS A 322 10.74 -1.39 31.24
CA LYS A 322 10.25 -2.59 31.91
C LYS A 322 9.71 -2.17 33.26
N ARG A 323 8.56 -2.70 33.66
CA ARG A 323 8.16 -2.62 35.07
C ARG A 323 9.17 -3.44 35.86
N LEU A 324 10.02 -2.75 36.62
CA LEU A 324 10.80 -3.42 37.65
C LEU A 324 9.83 -3.89 38.74
N ASN A 325 10.08 -5.07 39.30
CA ASN A 325 9.46 -5.45 40.57
C ASN A 325 9.85 -4.46 41.70
N THR A 326 10.87 -3.61 41.48
CA THR A 326 11.30 -2.47 42.32
C THR A 326 12.02 -1.37 41.50
N LEU A 327 11.33 -0.24 41.24
CA LEU A 327 11.78 1.12 40.84
C LEU A 327 12.21 1.53 39.40
N SER A 328 11.37 2.43 38.87
CA SER A 328 11.50 3.62 37.98
C SER A 328 11.79 3.54 36.48
N ALA A 329 10.84 4.07 35.70
CA ALA A 329 10.92 4.43 34.29
C ALA A 329 11.69 5.76 34.08
N SER A 330 12.33 5.88 32.91
CA SER A 330 12.93 7.11 32.38
C SER A 330 11.82 8.05 31.88
N SER A 331 11.94 9.36 32.15
CA SER A 331 10.95 10.39 31.80
C SER A 331 11.38 11.27 30.61
N ALA A 332 12.19 10.75 29.68
CA ALA A 332 12.61 11.47 28.49
C ALA A 332 11.62 11.24 27.32
N LYS A 333 10.73 12.22 27.10
CA LYS A 333 9.68 12.21 26.07
C LYS A 333 10.23 12.17 24.64
N THR A 334 9.67 11.31 23.78
CA THR A 334 9.92 11.30 22.33
C THR A 334 8.89 10.41 21.60
N ILE A 335 8.38 10.89 20.46
CA ILE A 335 7.34 10.20 19.65
C ILE A 335 7.87 8.93 18.95
N LEU A 336 9.20 8.80 18.94
CA LEU A 336 9.98 7.62 18.55
C LEU A 336 10.33 6.86 19.82
N GLY A 337 10.49 5.53 19.79
CA GLY A 337 10.89 4.78 20.99
C GLY A 337 12.03 5.46 21.76
N ASP A 338 11.86 5.67 23.07
CA ASP A 338 12.87 6.24 23.97
C ASP A 338 14.14 5.39 23.91
N LYS A 339 15.30 5.98 24.19
CA LYS A 339 16.60 5.29 24.25
C LYS A 339 16.56 4.10 25.21
N ASP A 340 15.73 4.19 26.25
CA ASP A 340 15.53 3.17 27.28
C ASP A 340 14.35 2.22 26.98
N THR A 341 13.65 2.41 25.85
CA THR A 341 12.53 1.55 25.45
C THR A 341 13.00 0.10 25.35
N PRO A 342 12.46 -0.80 26.18
CA PRO A 342 12.96 -2.17 26.26
C PRO A 342 12.43 -3.07 25.15
N ALA A 343 11.33 -2.66 24.52
CA ALA A 343 10.63 -3.47 23.53
C ALA A 343 9.95 -2.60 22.47
N LYS A 344 9.90 -3.10 21.24
CA LYS A 344 8.99 -2.62 20.21
C LYS A 344 7.85 -3.62 20.10
N ILE A 345 6.62 -3.22 20.42
CA ILE A 345 5.48 -4.13 20.45
C ILE A 345 4.60 -3.85 19.23
N VAL A 346 4.40 -4.85 18.39
CA VAL A 346 3.52 -4.77 17.22
C VAL A 346 2.27 -5.59 17.51
N LEU A 347 1.13 -4.93 17.65
CA LEU A 347 -0.18 -5.55 17.78
C LEU A 347 -0.77 -5.75 16.38
N LYS A 348 -1.16 -6.97 16.03
CA LYS A 348 -1.76 -7.32 14.72
C LYS A 348 -3.17 -7.87 14.92
N ALA A 349 -4.17 -7.38 14.18
CA ALA A 349 -5.52 -7.91 14.25
C ALA A 349 -6.31 -7.74 12.94
N SER A 350 -7.30 -8.61 12.72
CA SER A 350 -8.20 -8.53 11.56
C SER A 350 -9.12 -7.30 11.53
N THR A 351 -9.22 -6.55 12.64
CA THR A 351 -10.13 -5.39 12.78
C THR A 351 -9.53 -4.37 13.74
N THR A 352 -9.72 -3.08 13.46
CA THR A 352 -9.31 -1.99 14.38
C THR A 352 -9.98 -2.09 15.75
N LYS A 353 -11.23 -2.57 15.82
CA LYS A 353 -11.93 -2.80 17.10
C LYS A 353 -11.15 -3.70 18.08
N LYS A 354 -10.60 -4.82 17.60
CA LYS A 354 -9.80 -5.73 18.44
C LYS A 354 -8.53 -5.07 18.97
N LEU A 355 -7.91 -4.20 18.16
CA LEU A 355 -6.75 -3.43 18.59
C LEU A 355 -7.14 -2.37 19.62
N ALA A 356 -8.28 -1.71 19.42
CA ALA A 356 -8.83 -0.72 20.36
C ALA A 356 -9.09 -1.36 21.72
N ASP A 357 -9.82 -2.48 21.73
CA ASP A 357 -10.14 -3.21 22.96
C ASP A 357 -8.84 -3.68 23.69
N TYR A 358 -7.79 -4.06 22.96
CA TYR A 358 -6.49 -4.45 23.56
C TYR A 358 -5.72 -3.25 24.12
N ILE A 359 -5.75 -2.10 23.46
CA ILE A 359 -5.10 -0.86 23.91
C ILE A 359 -5.81 -0.30 25.14
N ASP A 360 -7.15 -0.34 25.15
CA ASP A 360 -7.97 0.04 26.30
C ASP A 360 -7.64 -0.83 27.52
N ASP A 361 -7.43 -2.13 27.34
CA ASP A 361 -6.98 -3.04 28.41
C ASP A 361 -5.53 -2.80 28.90
N LEU A 362 -4.72 -1.97 28.22
CA LEU A 362 -3.36 -1.60 28.63
C LEU A 362 -3.30 -0.34 29.52
N ILE A 363 -4.35 0.48 29.47
CA ILE A 363 -4.56 1.65 30.33
C ILE A 363 -4.96 1.17 31.73
#